data_AF-A0A075Q5Z0-F1
#
_entry.id   AF-A0A075Q5Z0-F1
#
_cell.length_a   1.000
_cell.length_b   1.000
_cell.length_c   1.000
_cell.angle_alpha   90.00
_cell.angle_beta   90.00
_cell.angle_gamma   90.00
#
_symmetry.space_group_name_H-M   'P 1'
#
loop_
_entity.id
_entity.type
_entity.pdbx_description
1 polymer ?
#
loop_
_entity_poly.entity_id
_entity_poly.type
_entity_poly.pdbx_seq_one_letter_code
_entity_poly.pdbx_strand_id
1 'polypeptide(L)'
;MIKKTTEIDAILLNLNKAIDAHYQWLVSMFHSVVARDASKPEITDNHSYGLCQFGRWIDHLGPLDNDELPYVRLMDSAHQHMHNCGRELMLAIVENHWQDAHFDAFQEGLLSFT
;
A
#
# COMPACT_ATOMS: atom_id res chain seq x y z
N MET A 1 -13.24 24.02 -0.03
CA MET A 1 -14.69 24.09 0.32
C MET A 1 -14.90 23.03 1.38
N ILE A 2 -15.45 23.37 2.55
CA ILE A 2 -15.53 22.39 3.65
C ILE A 2 -16.46 21.23 3.25
N LYS A 3 -15.93 20.01 3.24
CA LYS A 3 -16.68 18.78 2.93
C LYS A 3 -17.84 18.59 3.91
N LYS A 4 -18.92 17.96 3.44
CA LYS A 4 -20.04 17.59 4.32
C LYS A 4 -19.60 16.49 5.28
N THR A 5 -20.17 16.44 6.48
CA THR A 5 -19.86 15.40 7.49
C THR A 5 -19.93 13.99 6.90
N THR A 6 -20.96 13.69 6.10
CA THR A 6 -21.12 12.38 5.44
C THR A 6 -20.01 12.04 4.45
N GLU A 7 -19.40 13.05 3.82
CA GLU A 7 -18.26 12.86 2.91
C GLU A 7 -16.99 12.56 3.71
N ILE A 8 -16.79 13.25 4.85
CA ILE A 8 -15.68 13.00 5.76
C ILE A 8 -15.79 11.59 6.35
N ASP A 9 -16.96 11.17 6.81
CA ASP A 9 -17.19 9.83 7.36
C ASP A 9 -16.89 8.74 6.31
N ALA A 10 -17.28 8.97 5.05
CA ALA A 10 -16.97 8.06 3.95
C ALA A 10 -15.47 7.97 3.68
N ILE A 11 -14.72 9.08 3.77
CA ILE A 11 -13.27 9.07 3.63
C ILE A 11 -12.64 8.28 4.78
N LEU A 12 -12.99 8.58 6.03
CA LEU A 12 -12.47 7.88 7.21
C LEU A 12 -12.77 6.38 7.16
N LEU A 13 -13.95 5.99 6.69
CA LEU A 13 -14.29 4.58 6.49
C LEU A 13 -13.39 3.90 5.45
N ASN A 14 -13.08 4.57 4.34
CA ASN A 14 -12.20 4.01 3.31
C ASN A 14 -10.73 3.94 3.77
N LEU A 15 -10.27 4.91 4.58
CA LEU A 15 -8.94 4.84 5.20
C LEU A 15 -8.83 3.63 6.13
N ASN A 16 -9.83 3.37 6.98
CA ASN A 16 -9.82 2.19 7.85
C ASN A 16 -9.87 0.87 7.04
N LYS A 17 -10.70 0.80 5.99
CA LYS A 17 -10.71 -0.35 5.08
C LYS A 17 -9.36 -0.60 4.42
N ALA A 18 -8.59 0.46 4.16
CA ALA A 18 -7.25 0.31 3.61
C ALA A 18 -6.32 -0.40 4.60
N ILE A 19 -6.39 -0.11 5.90
CA ILE A 19 -5.58 -0.81 6.91
C ILE A 19 -5.88 -2.32 6.90
N ASP A 20 -7.17 -2.69 6.93
CA ASP A 20 -7.59 -4.09 6.87
C ASP A 20 -7.11 -4.78 5.58
N ALA A 21 -7.22 -4.10 4.44
CA ALA A 21 -6.77 -4.62 3.15
C ALA A 21 -5.26 -4.84 3.10
N HIS A 22 -4.45 -3.95 3.69
CA HIS A 22 -3.00 -4.11 3.70
C HIS A 22 -2.52 -5.18 4.70
N TYR A 23 -3.26 -5.44 5.77
CA TYR A 23 -3.03 -6.64 6.59
C TYR A 23 -3.27 -7.93 5.78
N GLN A 24 -4.35 -7.99 5.00
CA GLN A 24 -4.62 -9.15 4.13
C GLN A 24 -3.56 -9.31 3.03
N TRP A 25 -3.06 -8.20 2.49
CA TRP A 25 -1.95 -8.20 1.54
C TRP A 25 -0.67 -8.76 2.15
N LEU A 26 -0.31 -8.34 3.37
CA LEU A 26 0.83 -8.89 4.11
C LEU A 26 0.71 -10.41 4.35
N VAL A 27 -0.47 -10.87 4.78
CA VAL A 27 -0.74 -12.32 4.93
C VAL A 27 -0.61 -13.05 3.60
N SER A 28 -1.04 -12.42 2.50
CA SER A 28 -0.94 -12.98 1.15
C SER A 28 0.50 -13.11 0.67
N MET A 29 1.36 -12.14 0.97
CA MET A 29 2.80 -12.22 0.73
C MET A 29 3.42 -13.41 1.48
N PHE A 30 3.14 -13.52 2.79
CA PHE A 30 3.65 -14.63 3.60
C PHE A 30 3.19 -16.00 3.07
N HIS A 31 1.90 -16.12 2.74
CA HIS A 31 1.36 -17.35 2.15
C HIS A 31 2.05 -17.70 0.82
N SER A 32 2.31 -16.71 -0.04
CA SER A 32 3.01 -16.89 -1.31
C SER A 32 4.44 -17.41 -1.13
N VAL A 33 5.17 -16.92 -0.13
CA VAL A 33 6.51 -17.44 0.21
C VAL A 33 6.43 -18.91 0.63
N VAL A 34 5.51 -19.24 1.54
CA VAL A 34 5.35 -20.62 2.06
C VAL A 34 4.92 -21.59 0.94
N ALA A 35 4.04 -21.15 0.06
CA ALA A 35 3.57 -21.92 -1.09
C ALA A 35 4.60 -22.00 -2.24
N ARG A 36 5.69 -21.23 -2.18
CA ARG A 36 6.66 -21.04 -3.26
C ARG A 36 6.02 -20.53 -4.56
N ASP A 37 5.00 -19.70 -4.42
CA ASP A 37 4.26 -19.09 -5.53
C ASP A 37 4.18 -17.57 -5.34
N ALA A 38 5.15 -16.88 -5.93
CA ALA A 38 5.24 -15.42 -5.96
C ALA A 38 4.64 -14.82 -7.24
N SER A 39 3.83 -15.56 -7.99
CA SER A 39 3.28 -15.09 -9.28
C SER A 39 2.16 -14.07 -9.17
N LYS A 40 1.81 -13.65 -7.94
CA LYS A 40 0.72 -12.70 -7.67
C LYS A 40 1.07 -11.27 -8.13
N PRO A 41 0.40 -10.74 -9.17
CA PRO A 41 0.70 -9.41 -9.70
C PRO A 41 0.44 -8.29 -8.68
N GLU A 42 -0.53 -8.46 -7.76
CA GLU A 42 -0.78 -7.52 -6.67
C GLU A 42 0.40 -7.34 -5.69
N ILE A 43 1.44 -8.15 -5.80
CA ILE A 43 2.66 -8.09 -4.98
C ILE A 43 3.87 -7.77 -5.85
N THR A 44 4.04 -8.45 -6.98
CA THR A 44 5.29 -8.42 -7.76
C THR A 44 5.28 -7.43 -8.94
N ASP A 45 4.12 -6.89 -9.33
CA ASP A 45 4.05 -5.89 -10.39
C ASP A 45 4.66 -4.55 -9.97
N ASN A 46 5.35 -3.87 -10.90
CA ASN A 46 5.97 -2.57 -10.66
C ASN A 46 4.94 -1.47 -10.32
N HIS A 47 3.68 -1.65 -10.69
CA HIS A 47 2.56 -0.77 -10.39
C HIS A 47 1.55 -1.44 -9.44
N SER A 48 1.97 -2.41 -8.64
CA SER A 48 1.10 -3.13 -7.69
C SER A 48 0.34 -2.22 -6.73
N TYR A 49 0.90 -1.06 -6.38
CA TYR A 49 0.22 -0.02 -5.61
C TYR A 49 -1.08 0.46 -6.29
N GLY A 50 -1.11 0.60 -7.61
CA GLY A 50 -2.32 0.97 -8.37
C GLY A 50 -3.34 -0.17 -8.50
N LEU A 51 -2.92 -1.42 -8.22
CA LEU A 51 -3.78 -2.60 -8.29
C LEU A 51 -4.49 -2.89 -6.96
N CYS A 52 -4.10 -2.25 -5.86
CA CYS A 52 -4.77 -2.42 -4.58
C CYS A 52 -6.07 -1.58 -4.51
N GLN A 53 -6.95 -1.90 -3.56
CA GLN A 53 -8.21 -1.15 -3.39
C GLN A 53 -7.97 0.32 -3.05
N PHE A 54 -6.96 0.61 -2.23
CA PHE A 54 -6.62 1.96 -1.80
C PHE A 54 -6.05 2.81 -2.94
N GLY A 55 -5.10 2.29 -3.73
CA GLY A 55 -4.55 2.99 -4.90
C GLY A 55 -5.64 3.36 -5.90
N ARG A 56 -6.54 2.42 -6.22
CA ARG A 56 -7.72 2.72 -7.03
C ARG A 56 -8.61 3.79 -6.40
N TRP A 57 -8.81 3.77 -5.09
CA TRP A 57 -9.64 4.76 -4.42
C TRP A 57 -9.02 6.17 -4.45
N ILE A 58 -7.70 6.29 -4.25
CA ILE A 58 -6.94 7.54 -4.36
C ILE A 58 -7.11 8.16 -5.75
N ASP A 59 -6.97 7.37 -6.81
CA ASP A 59 -7.11 7.83 -8.21
C ASP A 59 -8.51 8.37 -8.54
N HIS A 60 -9.52 7.95 -7.76
CA HIS A 60 -10.92 8.36 -7.94
C HIS A 60 -11.37 9.37 -6.88
N LEU A 61 -10.46 9.88 -6.04
CA LEU A 61 -10.78 11.03 -5.20
C LEU A 61 -11.13 12.20 -6.10
N GLY A 62 -12.29 12.81 -5.82
CA GLY A 62 -12.72 14.02 -6.52
C GLY A 62 -11.73 15.18 -6.33
N PRO A 63 -12.00 16.35 -6.94
CA PRO A 63 -11.10 17.50 -6.84
C PRO A 63 -10.81 17.85 -5.38
N LEU A 64 -9.53 17.76 -5.02
CA LEU A 64 -8.99 18.16 -3.72
C LEU A 64 -8.69 19.65 -3.75
N ASP A 65 -8.92 20.34 -2.64
CA ASP A 65 -8.44 21.71 -2.51
C ASP A 65 -6.99 21.76 -2.03
N ASN A 66 -6.41 22.97 -1.98
CA ASN A 66 -5.01 23.16 -1.65
C ASN A 66 -4.65 22.76 -0.22
N ASP A 67 -5.64 22.62 0.66
CA ASP A 67 -5.41 22.24 2.05
C ASP A 67 -5.31 20.71 2.17
N GLU A 68 -6.09 19.97 1.37
CA GLU A 68 -6.12 18.49 1.41
C GLU A 68 -5.07 17.84 0.52
N LEU A 69 -4.76 18.47 -0.62
CA LEU A 69 -3.86 17.93 -1.63
C LEU A 69 -2.47 17.51 -1.08
N PRO A 70 -1.82 18.26 -0.17
CA PRO A 70 -0.55 17.84 0.41
C PRO A 70 -0.64 16.53 1.20
N TYR A 71 -1.74 16.31 1.94
CA TYR A 71 -1.93 15.10 2.73
C TYR A 71 -2.21 13.88 1.85
N VAL A 72 -2.99 14.05 0.79
CA VAL A 72 -3.22 12.96 -0.18
C VAL A 72 -1.94 12.60 -0.93
N ARG A 73 -1.12 13.58 -1.31
CA ARG A 73 0.19 13.31 -1.93
C ARG A 73 1.15 12.61 -0.97
N LEU A 74 1.13 12.98 0.31
CA LEU A 74 1.97 12.35 1.32
C LEU A 74 1.59 10.87 1.48
N MET A 75 0.30 10.56 1.66
CA MET A 75 -0.14 9.16 1.80
C MET A 75 0.08 8.36 0.53
N ASP A 76 -0.13 8.93 -0.66
CA ASP A 76 0.09 8.25 -1.93
C ASP A 76 1.58 7.92 -2.14
N SER A 77 2.47 8.86 -1.82
CA SER A 77 3.91 8.61 -1.84
C SER A 77 4.34 7.52 -0.86
N ALA A 78 3.81 7.52 0.36
CA ALA A 78 4.10 6.49 1.37
C ALA A 78 3.57 5.12 0.93
N HIS A 79 2.37 5.08 0.39
CA HIS A 79 1.73 3.88 -0.16
C HIS A 79 2.54 3.25 -1.30
N GLN A 80 2.97 4.07 -2.28
CA GLN A 80 3.84 3.62 -3.37
C GLN A 80 5.16 3.05 -2.83
N HIS A 81 5.78 3.74 -1.86
CA HIS A 81 7.02 3.30 -1.25
C HIS A 81 6.88 1.95 -0.54
N MET A 82 5.84 1.78 0.29
CA MET A 82 5.53 0.52 0.97
C MET A 82 5.38 -0.65 -0.01
N HIS A 83 4.60 -0.46 -1.08
CA HIS A 83 4.44 -1.48 -2.12
C HIS A 83 5.76 -1.82 -2.82
N ASN A 84 6.59 -0.81 -3.12
CA ASN A 84 7.90 -1.03 -3.74
C ASN A 84 8.82 -1.84 -2.83
N CYS A 85 8.88 -1.53 -1.53
CA CYS A 85 9.64 -2.32 -0.57
C CYS A 85 9.11 -3.75 -0.45
N GLY A 86 7.79 -3.95 -0.46
CA GLY A 86 7.19 -5.28 -0.43
C GLY A 86 7.54 -6.10 -1.68
N ARG A 87 7.53 -5.47 -2.86
CA ARG A 87 7.96 -6.10 -4.12
C ARG A 87 9.43 -6.52 -4.06
N GLU A 88 10.33 -5.61 -3.69
CA GLU A 88 11.77 -5.87 -3.60
C GLU A 88 12.07 -6.98 -2.58
N LEU A 89 11.41 -6.96 -1.41
CA LEU A 89 11.50 -8.03 -0.42
C LEU A 89 11.11 -9.39 -1.01
N MET A 90 9.98 -9.45 -1.72
CA MET A 90 9.49 -10.70 -2.31
C MET A 90 10.41 -11.22 -3.42
N LEU A 91 10.95 -10.34 -4.26
CA LEU A 91 11.93 -10.73 -5.29
C LEU A 91 13.21 -11.27 -4.65
N ALA A 92 13.75 -10.59 -3.63
CA ALA A 92 14.96 -11.04 -2.93
C ALA A 92 14.78 -12.39 -2.24
N ILE A 93 13.58 -12.68 -1.69
CA ILE A 93 13.24 -13.98 -1.14
C ILE A 93 13.21 -15.06 -2.22
N VAL A 94 12.54 -14.81 -3.35
CA VAL A 94 12.42 -15.79 -4.46
C VAL A 94 13.77 -16.08 -5.10
N GLU A 95 14.59 -15.07 -5.29
CA GLU A 95 15.92 -15.17 -5.90
C GLU A 95 17.02 -15.57 -4.90
N ASN A 96 16.64 -15.83 -3.64
CA ASN A 96 17.49 -16.33 -2.57
C ASN A 96 18.71 -15.44 -2.25
N HIS A 97 18.51 -14.12 -2.28
CA HIS A 97 19.50 -13.10 -1.90
C HIS A 97 18.99 -12.08 -0.88
N TRP A 98 17.91 -12.42 -0.17
CA TRP A 98 17.35 -11.61 0.90
C TRP A 98 18.35 -11.34 2.04
N GLN A 99 18.08 -10.26 2.77
CA GLN A 99 18.87 -9.73 3.89
C GLN A 99 17.89 -9.12 4.89
N ASP A 100 18.25 -9.04 6.17
CA ASP A 100 17.43 -8.42 7.22
C ASP A 100 17.00 -6.98 6.85
N ALA A 101 17.90 -6.24 6.17
CA ALA A 101 17.63 -4.89 5.68
C ALA A 101 16.42 -4.79 4.74
N HIS A 102 16.05 -5.86 4.01
CA HIS A 102 14.85 -5.85 3.17
C HIS A 102 13.57 -5.87 4.02
N PHE A 103 13.58 -6.60 5.14
CA PHE A 103 12.46 -6.62 6.09
C PHE A 103 12.37 -5.30 6.85
N ASP A 104 13.50 -4.76 7.31
CA ASP A 104 13.54 -3.47 8.00
C ASP A 104 13.02 -2.35 7.09
N ALA A 105 13.48 -2.28 5.83
CA ALA A 105 13.00 -1.30 4.85
C ALA A 105 11.50 -1.45 4.56
N PHE A 106 11.01 -2.68 4.43
CA PHE A 106 9.57 -2.92 4.27
C PHE A 106 8.76 -2.49 5.48
N GLN A 107 9.25 -2.77 6.70
CA GLN A 107 8.59 -2.36 7.93
C GLN A 107 8.58 -0.84 8.09
N GLU A 108 9.69 -0.15 7.79
CA GLU A 108 9.77 1.31 7.77
C GLU A 108 8.77 1.92 6.78
N GLY A 109 8.69 1.35 5.57
CA GLY A 109 7.70 1.76 4.57
C GLY A 109 6.26 1.54 5.03
N LEU A 110 5.96 0.40 5.65
CA LEU A 110 4.65 0.07 6.19
C LEU A 110 4.23 1.05 7.31
N LEU A 111 5.10 1.30 8.28
CA LEU A 111 4.85 2.25 9.38
C LEU A 111 4.77 3.71 8.91
N SER A 112 5.41 4.05 7.79
CA SER A 112 5.28 5.38 7.18
C SER A 112 3.92 5.59 6.50
N PHE A 113 3.24 4.50 6.12
CA PHE A 113 1.93 4.52 5.48
C PHE A 113 0.77 4.42 6.47
N THR A 114 0.89 3.60 7.52
CA THR A 114 -0.16 3.33 8.53
C THR A 114 -0.10 4.24 9.74
#